data_AF-A0A0F8WHQ1-F1
#
_entry.id   AF-A0A0F8WHQ1-F1
#
_cell.length_a   1.000
_cell.length_b   1.000
_cell.length_c   1.000
_cell.angle_alpha   90.00
_cell.angle_beta   90.00
_cell.angle_gamma   90.00
#
_symmetry.space_group_name_H-M   'P 1'
#
loop_
_entity.id
_entity.type
_entity.pdbx_description
1 polymer ?
#
loop_
_entity_poly.entity_id
_entity_poly.type
_entity_poly.pdbx_seq_one_letter_code
_entity_poly.pdbx_strand_id
1 'polypeptide(L)'
;MDFSEIELSTRITLDDNTTGDRLWSQAEILEYAQDAENEAAERAGLLLDNSGAFTDISVNTSTALYTMSNTIVDVRSAIMALGTKELLRTTEKVLDLSYASWRSNTGTPRSYFVSATNEIRVYPQPIVVDTINMTVTRFPNTPMTINGSPEIQARDHPGLLEWILYRSYMKNDSETLNVDKALD
;
A
#
# COMPACT_ATOMS: atom_id res chain seq x y z
N MET A 1 -15.96 4.22 12.85
CA MET A 1 -15.05 5.15 13.55
C MET A 1 -14.58 6.19 12.58
N ASP A 2 -15.03 7.43 12.73
CA ASP A 2 -14.41 8.59 12.10
C ASP A 2 -13.14 9.02 12.87
N PHE A 3 -12.42 10.04 12.38
CA PHE A 3 -11.22 10.53 13.05
C PHE A 3 -11.50 11.08 14.46
N SER A 4 -12.65 11.72 14.69
CA SER A 4 -12.98 12.26 16.02
C SER A 4 -13.15 11.13 17.04
N GLU A 5 -13.76 10.00 16.65
CA GLU A 5 -13.88 8.81 17.47
C GLU A 5 -12.52 8.13 17.73
N ILE A 6 -11.64 8.10 16.71
CA ILE A 6 -10.27 7.57 16.82
C ILE A 6 -9.43 8.45 17.77
N GLU A 7 -9.48 9.77 17.61
CA GLU A 7 -8.77 10.74 18.44
C GLU A 7 -9.20 10.60 19.90
N LEU A 8 -10.52 10.57 20.16
CA LEU A 8 -11.04 10.41 21.51
C LEU A 8 -10.55 9.11 22.16
N SER A 9 -10.61 7.99 21.43
CA SER A 9 -10.14 6.69 21.93
C SER A 9 -8.63 6.69 22.22
N THR A 10 -7.85 7.35 21.36
CA THR A 10 -6.41 7.52 21.53
C THR A 10 -6.10 8.31 22.80
N ARG A 11 -6.73 9.48 22.97
CA ARG A 11 -6.52 10.35 24.14
C ARG A 11 -6.91 9.67 25.44
N ILE A 12 -8.03 8.94 25.46
CA ILE A 12 -8.45 8.16 26.63
C ILE A 12 -7.39 7.14 27.01
N THR A 13 -6.84 6.43 26.02
CA THR A 13 -5.86 5.34 26.26
C THR A 13 -4.49 5.87 26.68
N LEU A 14 -4.09 7.04 26.15
CA LEU A 14 -2.83 7.70 26.52
C LEU A 14 -2.91 8.51 27.82
N ASP A 15 -4.09 8.63 28.42
CA ASP A 15 -4.40 9.59 29.49
C ASP A 15 -4.09 11.06 29.11
N ASP A 16 -4.24 11.40 27.82
CA ASP A 16 -3.93 12.71 27.22
C ASP A 16 -5.20 13.56 26.98
N ASN A 17 -6.06 13.61 27.99
CA ASN A 17 -7.42 14.15 27.85
C ASN A 17 -7.53 15.66 28.15
N THR A 18 -6.58 16.22 28.88
CA THR A 18 -6.64 17.60 29.39
C THR A 18 -6.19 18.61 28.33
N THR A 19 -7.13 19.36 27.74
CA THR A 19 -6.91 20.27 26.59
C THR A 19 -5.72 21.24 26.71
N GLY A 20 -5.35 21.67 27.92
CA GLY A 20 -4.22 22.58 28.14
C GLY A 20 -2.85 21.91 28.30
N ASP A 21 -2.84 20.61 28.61
CA ASP A 21 -1.64 19.84 28.97
C ASP A 21 -1.42 18.65 28.01
N ARG A 22 -1.98 18.75 26.79
CA ARG A 22 -1.88 17.68 25.80
C ARG A 22 -0.45 17.48 25.34
N LEU A 23 0.06 16.26 25.49
CA LEU A 23 1.38 15.84 25.02
C LEU A 23 1.40 15.63 23.49
N TRP A 24 0.24 15.29 22.90
CA TRP A 24 0.08 15.15 21.45
C TRP A 24 -0.99 16.09 20.91
N SER A 25 -0.58 16.92 19.96
CA SER A 25 -1.51 17.75 19.21
C SER A 25 -2.46 16.90 18.37
N GLN A 26 -3.63 17.46 18.02
CA GLN A 26 -4.59 16.79 17.14
C GLN A 26 -3.98 16.48 15.76
N ALA A 27 -3.12 17.37 15.25
CA ALA A 27 -2.43 17.18 13.98
C ALA A 27 -1.49 15.97 14.01
N GLU A 28 -0.80 15.73 15.12
CA GLU A 28 0.07 14.56 15.29
C GLU A 28 -0.72 13.25 15.36
N ILE A 29 -1.82 13.22 16.11
CA ILE A 29 -2.69 12.04 16.15
C ILE A 29 -3.29 11.77 14.76
N LEU A 30 -3.63 12.81 14.00
CA LEU A 30 -4.10 12.67 12.61
C LEU A 30 -3.02 12.07 11.71
N GLU A 31 -1.77 12.54 11.81
CA GLU A 31 -0.64 11.96 11.07
C GLU A 31 -0.47 10.48 11.42
N TYR A 32 -0.52 10.11 12.70
CA TYR A 32 -0.40 8.72 13.13
C TYR A 32 -1.57 7.86 12.64
N ALA A 33 -2.78 8.43 12.56
CA ALA A 33 -3.95 7.73 12.03
C ALA A 33 -3.87 7.52 10.51
N GLN A 34 -3.38 8.51 9.77
CA GLN A 34 -3.09 8.38 8.33
C GLN A 34 -2.05 7.28 8.08
N ASP A 35 -0.97 7.28 8.87
CA ASP A 35 0.07 6.26 8.79
C ASP A 35 -0.44 4.87 9.19
N ALA A 36 -1.28 4.77 10.22
CA ALA A 36 -1.92 3.52 10.63
C ALA A 36 -2.75 2.91 9.49
N GLU A 37 -3.48 3.75 8.75
CA GLU A 37 -4.27 3.30 7.62
C GLU A 37 -3.39 2.80 6.48
N ASN A 38 -2.31 3.52 6.16
CA ASN A 38 -1.32 3.08 5.17
C ASN A 38 -0.71 1.73 5.56
N GLU A 39 -0.32 1.57 6.82
CA GLU A 39 0.27 0.34 7.34
C GLU A 39 -0.71 -0.84 7.31
N ALA A 40 -1.98 -0.60 7.65
CA ALA A 40 -3.03 -1.61 7.51
C ALA A 40 -3.26 -1.99 6.04
N ALA A 41 -3.30 -1.01 5.14
CA ALA A 41 -3.47 -1.24 3.71
C ALA A 41 -2.29 -2.02 3.11
N GLU A 42 -1.06 -1.70 3.48
CA GLU A 42 0.15 -2.35 2.99
C GLU A 42 0.29 -3.79 3.52
N ARG A 43 0.21 -3.97 4.84
CA ARG A 43 0.51 -5.27 5.47
C ARG A 43 -0.64 -6.27 5.36
N ALA A 44 -1.88 -5.81 5.48
CA ALA A 44 -3.05 -6.69 5.44
C ALA A 44 -3.76 -6.68 4.06
N GLY A 45 -3.43 -5.76 3.17
CA GLY A 45 -4.02 -5.70 1.83
C GLY A 45 -5.52 -5.42 1.85
N LEU A 46 -5.99 -4.56 2.78
CA LEU A 46 -7.41 -4.34 3.05
C LEU A 46 -8.16 -3.58 1.94
N LEU A 47 -7.44 -2.78 1.14
CA LEU A 47 -8.02 -2.00 0.06
C LEU A 47 -7.78 -2.71 -1.28
N LEU A 48 -8.77 -3.50 -1.70
CA LEU A 48 -8.79 -4.19 -2.99
C LEU A 48 -9.44 -3.30 -4.06
N ASP A 49 -8.82 -3.20 -5.24
CA ASP A 49 -9.34 -2.41 -6.36
C ASP A 49 -9.12 -3.14 -7.69
N ASN A 50 -10.12 -3.04 -8.57
CA ASN A 50 -10.10 -3.55 -9.95
C ASN A 50 -10.85 -2.61 -10.91
N SER A 51 -11.05 -1.36 -10.51
CA SER A 51 -11.91 -0.38 -11.19
C SER A 51 -11.26 0.99 -11.36
N GLY A 52 -10.27 1.32 -10.53
CA GLY A 52 -9.50 2.55 -10.67
C GLY A 52 -8.72 2.60 -11.99
N ALA A 53 -8.52 3.79 -12.56
CA ALA A 53 -7.79 3.93 -13.83
C ALA A 53 -6.33 3.37 -13.78
N PHE A 54 -5.75 3.27 -12.59
CA PHE A 54 -4.42 2.67 -12.38
C PHE A 54 -4.42 1.14 -12.45
N THR A 55 -5.58 0.48 -12.46
CA THR A 55 -5.68 -0.97 -12.60
C THR A 55 -5.60 -1.44 -14.05
N ASP A 56 -5.61 -0.51 -15.00
CA ASP A 56 -5.54 -0.79 -16.43
C ASP A 56 -4.24 -0.24 -17.02
N ILE A 57 -3.48 -1.10 -17.72
CA ILE A 57 -2.23 -0.71 -18.38
C ILE A 57 -2.32 -1.01 -19.87
N SER A 58 -2.22 0.03 -20.70
CA SER A 58 -2.18 -0.10 -22.16
C SER A 58 -0.90 -0.79 -22.62
N VAL A 59 -1.06 -1.89 -23.34
CA VAL A 59 0.01 -2.74 -23.84
C VAL A 59 0.27 -2.49 -25.33
N ASN A 60 1.53 -2.21 -25.65
CA ASN A 60 2.04 -2.07 -27.02
C ASN A 60 2.81 -3.31 -27.48
N THR A 61 2.93 -3.48 -28.80
CA THR A 61 3.72 -4.57 -29.38
C THR A 61 5.21 -4.40 -29.09
N SER A 62 5.94 -5.51 -28.91
CA SER A 62 7.39 -5.57 -28.64
C SER A 62 7.86 -4.87 -27.35
N THR A 63 6.94 -4.36 -26.51
CA THR A 63 7.25 -3.79 -25.19
C THR A 63 6.87 -4.79 -24.12
N ALA A 64 7.78 -5.12 -23.20
CA ALA A 64 7.47 -6.05 -22.10
C ALA A 64 7.26 -5.36 -20.75
N LEU A 65 7.78 -4.14 -20.56
CA LEU A 65 7.85 -3.44 -19.28
C LEU A 65 6.89 -2.25 -19.29
N TYR A 66 6.12 -2.11 -18.22
CA TYR A 66 5.18 -1.01 -18.04
C TYR A 66 5.22 -0.52 -16.60
N THR A 67 5.35 0.80 -16.42
CA THR A 67 5.31 1.44 -15.11
C THR A 67 3.93 1.30 -14.47
N MET A 68 3.90 0.95 -13.19
CA MET A 68 2.67 0.91 -12.40
C MET A 68 2.49 2.20 -11.58
N SER A 69 1.26 2.44 -11.13
CA SER A 69 1.01 3.53 -10.19
C SER A 69 1.72 3.25 -8.85
N ASN A 70 2.24 4.30 -8.22
CA ASN A 70 2.80 4.21 -6.86
C ASN A 70 1.73 4.00 -5.78
N THR A 71 0.45 4.09 -6.13
CA THR A 71 -0.65 3.75 -5.22
C THR A 71 -0.82 2.24 -5.04
N ILE A 72 -0.32 1.44 -5.98
CA ILE A 72 -0.44 -0.02 -5.94
C ILE A 72 0.57 -0.58 -4.95
N VAL A 73 0.08 -1.41 -4.03
CA VAL A 73 0.89 -2.15 -3.05
C VAL A 73 1.30 -3.52 -3.62
N ASP A 74 0.33 -4.28 -4.14
CA ASP A 74 0.57 -5.61 -4.71
C ASP A 74 -0.44 -5.90 -5.82
N VAL A 75 -0.01 -6.64 -6.84
CA VAL A 75 -0.88 -7.13 -7.90
C VAL A 75 -1.39 -8.51 -7.49
N ARG A 76 -2.70 -8.63 -7.25
CA ARG A 76 -3.36 -9.88 -6.86
C ARG A 76 -3.63 -10.78 -8.06
N SER A 77 -4.09 -10.19 -9.16
CA SER A 77 -4.25 -10.88 -10.43
C SER A 77 -4.09 -9.89 -11.59
N ALA A 78 -3.74 -10.44 -12.75
CA ALA A 78 -3.64 -9.68 -14.00
C ALA A 78 -4.17 -10.55 -15.14
N ILE A 79 -4.97 -9.97 -16.03
CA ILE A 79 -5.51 -10.62 -17.22
C ILE A 79 -5.34 -9.70 -18.42
N MET A 80 -5.04 -10.26 -19.58
CA MET A 80 -5.08 -9.52 -20.84
C MET A 80 -6.54 -9.32 -21.26
N ALA A 81 -6.94 -8.13 -21.69
CA ALA A 81 -8.33 -7.86 -22.05
C ALA A 81 -8.84 -8.73 -23.22
N LEU A 82 -7.97 -9.05 -24.19
CA LEU A 82 -8.28 -10.01 -25.26
C LEU A 82 -8.14 -11.48 -24.84
N GLY A 83 -7.60 -11.74 -23.66
CA GLY A 83 -7.37 -13.07 -23.11
C GLY A 83 -8.54 -13.61 -22.29
N THR A 84 -8.53 -14.91 -22.02
CA THR A 84 -9.55 -15.59 -21.19
C THR A 84 -8.97 -16.23 -19.93
N LYS A 85 -7.65 -16.12 -19.73
CA LYS A 85 -6.93 -16.71 -18.60
C LYS A 85 -6.08 -15.64 -17.95
N GLU A 86 -6.05 -15.66 -16.62
CA GLU A 86 -5.12 -14.85 -15.85
C GLU A 86 -3.68 -15.17 -16.23
N LEU A 87 -2.85 -14.14 -16.22
CA LEU A 87 -1.41 -14.25 -16.36
C LEU A 87 -0.85 -14.93 -15.11
N LEU A 88 0.02 -15.92 -15.30
CA LEU A 88 0.70 -16.57 -14.19
C LEU A 88 1.75 -15.63 -13.58
N ARG A 89 1.68 -15.39 -12.27
CA ARG A 89 2.76 -14.69 -11.58
C ARG A 89 4.01 -15.56 -11.59
N THR A 90 5.14 -14.98 -11.99
CA THR A 90 6.45 -15.63 -12.05
C THR A 90 7.53 -14.74 -11.44
N THR A 91 8.79 -15.08 -11.64
CA THR A 91 9.94 -14.22 -11.30
C THR A 91 10.91 -14.17 -12.47
N GLU A 92 11.73 -13.13 -12.53
CA GLU A 92 12.83 -13.03 -13.47
C GLU A 92 13.74 -14.28 -13.42
N LYS A 93 14.08 -14.73 -12.21
CA LYS A 93 14.90 -15.93 -11.98
C LYS A 93 14.28 -17.19 -12.59
N VAL A 94 12.97 -17.38 -12.46
CA VAL A 94 12.29 -18.55 -13.07
C VAL A 94 12.38 -18.48 -14.60
N LEU A 95 12.19 -17.32 -15.20
CA LEU A 95 12.30 -17.15 -16.65
C LEU A 95 13.73 -17.35 -17.15
N ASP A 96 14.73 -16.85 -16.41
CA ASP A 96 16.15 -17.05 -16.70
C ASP A 96 16.54 -18.54 -16.71
N LEU A 97 16.00 -19.32 -15.79
CA LEU A 97 16.28 -20.76 -15.69
C LEU A 97 15.50 -21.60 -16.71
N SER A 98 14.32 -21.14 -17.13
CA SER A 98 13.38 -21.94 -17.93
C SER A 98 13.52 -21.74 -19.43
N TYR A 99 13.95 -20.55 -19.87
CA TYR A 99 13.88 -20.15 -21.27
C TYR A 99 15.11 -19.34 -21.69
N ALA A 100 15.91 -19.90 -22.62
CA ALA A 100 16.97 -19.14 -23.25
C ALA A 100 16.41 -17.92 -24.00
N SER A 101 17.06 -16.77 -23.87
CA SER A 101 16.71 -15.52 -24.58
C SER A 101 15.26 -15.04 -24.37
N TRP A 102 14.61 -15.42 -23.25
CA TRP A 102 13.21 -15.08 -22.99
C TRP A 102 12.89 -13.58 -23.05
N ARG A 103 13.90 -12.73 -22.81
CA ARG A 103 13.78 -11.26 -22.84
C ARG A 103 13.40 -10.71 -24.22
N SER A 104 13.70 -11.44 -25.30
CA SER A 104 13.37 -11.08 -26.69
C SER A 104 12.30 -11.97 -27.31
N ASN A 105 11.72 -12.90 -26.54
CA ASN A 105 10.66 -13.76 -27.06
C ASN A 105 9.38 -12.95 -27.21
N THR A 106 8.74 -13.08 -28.36
CA THR A 106 7.46 -12.46 -28.68
C THR A 106 6.33 -13.49 -28.72
N GLY A 107 5.10 -13.06 -28.45
CA GLY A 107 3.91 -13.91 -28.46
C GLY A 107 2.75 -13.31 -27.67
N THR A 108 1.76 -14.13 -27.35
CA THR A 108 0.67 -13.75 -26.43
C THR A 108 1.17 -13.86 -24.98
N PRO A 109 1.11 -12.77 -24.19
CA PRO A 109 1.47 -12.80 -22.78
C PRO A 109 0.70 -13.90 -22.03
N ARG A 110 1.43 -14.63 -21.18
CA ARG A 110 0.89 -15.72 -20.35
C ARG A 110 1.35 -15.67 -18.90
N SER A 111 2.36 -14.86 -18.61
CA SER A 111 2.89 -14.69 -17.26
C SER A 111 3.36 -13.26 -17.06
N TYR A 112 3.45 -12.83 -15.81
CA TYR A 112 3.99 -11.54 -15.43
C TYR A 112 4.85 -11.64 -14.17
N PHE A 113 5.69 -10.64 -13.95
CA PHE A 113 6.27 -10.37 -12.64
C PHE A 113 6.36 -8.86 -12.43
N VAL A 114 6.45 -8.45 -11.16
CA VAL A 114 6.69 -7.06 -10.77
C VAL A 114 8.18 -6.90 -10.49
N SER A 115 8.81 -5.90 -11.12
CA SER A 115 10.21 -5.56 -10.90
C SER A 115 10.41 -4.81 -9.58
N ALA A 116 11.67 -4.68 -9.15
CA ALA A 116 12.02 -3.87 -7.98
C ALA A 116 11.76 -2.36 -8.19
N THR A 117 11.54 -1.91 -9.43
CA THR A 117 11.34 -0.52 -9.84
C THR A 117 9.86 -0.16 -10.03
N ASN A 118 8.93 -0.95 -9.47
CA ASN A 118 7.49 -0.77 -9.60
C ASN A 118 7.00 -0.85 -11.06
N GLU A 119 7.56 -1.77 -11.84
CA GLU A 119 7.14 -2.04 -13.22
C GLU A 119 6.58 -3.45 -13.33
N ILE A 120 5.47 -3.61 -14.05
CA ILE A 120 4.99 -4.92 -14.44
C ILE A 120 5.69 -5.34 -15.73
N ARG A 121 6.30 -6.52 -15.70
CA ARG A 121 6.84 -7.17 -16.90
C ARG A 121 5.94 -8.30 -17.34
N VAL A 122 5.46 -8.25 -18.57
CA VAL A 122 4.75 -9.37 -19.20
C VAL A 122 5.69 -10.26 -20.00
N TYR A 123 5.36 -11.54 -20.09
CA TYR A 123 6.08 -12.52 -20.91
C TYR A 123 5.11 -13.47 -21.61
N PRO A 124 5.35 -13.79 -22.91
CA PRO A 124 6.29 -13.13 -23.84
C PRO A 124 5.99 -11.66 -24.14
N GLN A 125 6.87 -10.99 -24.88
CA GLN A 125 6.61 -9.65 -25.42
C GLN A 125 5.36 -9.69 -26.32
N PRO A 126 4.39 -8.79 -26.11
CA PRO A 126 3.14 -8.76 -26.85
C PRO A 126 3.38 -8.56 -28.36
N ILE A 127 2.63 -9.28 -29.19
CA ILE A 127 2.60 -9.10 -30.65
C ILE A 127 1.37 -8.32 -31.14
N VAL A 128 0.43 -8.02 -30.23
CA VAL A 128 -0.81 -7.28 -30.50
C VAL A 128 -0.99 -6.21 -29.41
N VAL A 129 -1.60 -5.08 -29.76
CA VAL A 129 -1.99 -4.03 -28.80
C VAL A 129 -3.16 -4.55 -27.97
N ASP A 130 -3.07 -4.38 -26.66
CA ASP A 130 -4.04 -4.91 -25.69
C ASP A 130 -4.05 -4.04 -24.43
N THR A 131 -4.76 -4.47 -23.40
CA THR A 131 -4.74 -3.87 -22.07
C THR A 131 -4.53 -4.97 -21.03
N ILE A 132 -3.70 -4.72 -20.02
CA ILE A 132 -3.66 -5.54 -18.82
C ILE A 132 -4.70 -4.98 -17.86
N ASN A 133 -5.70 -5.77 -17.49
CA ASN A 133 -6.62 -5.47 -16.40
C ASN A 133 -6.12 -6.17 -15.13
N MET A 134 -5.97 -5.42 -14.05
CA MET A 134 -5.42 -5.92 -12.79
C MET A 134 -6.47 -5.86 -11.68
N THR A 135 -6.36 -6.81 -10.76
CA THR A 135 -6.87 -6.64 -9.40
C THR A 135 -5.68 -6.40 -8.50
N VAL A 136 -5.71 -5.31 -7.73
CA VAL A 136 -4.59 -4.85 -6.91
C VAL A 136 -5.02 -4.60 -5.48
N THR A 137 -4.08 -4.68 -4.55
CA THR A 137 -4.20 -3.97 -3.28
C THR A 137 -3.48 -2.63 -3.37
N ARG A 138 -3.96 -1.62 -2.63
CA ARG A 138 -3.46 -0.25 -2.75
C ARG A 138 -3.44 0.51 -1.43
N PHE A 139 -2.77 1.65 -1.42
CA PHE A 139 -2.92 2.68 -0.39
C PHE A 139 -4.27 3.42 -0.52
N PRO A 140 -4.70 4.12 0.54
CA PRO A 140 -5.84 5.04 0.46
C PRO A 140 -5.66 6.06 -0.66
N ASN A 141 -6.74 6.39 -1.37
CA ASN A 141 -6.71 7.35 -2.48
C ASN A 141 -6.49 8.78 -2.00
N THR A 142 -6.99 9.08 -0.80
CA THR A 142 -6.87 10.40 -0.16
C THR A 142 -6.51 10.21 1.30
N PRO A 143 -5.56 10.98 1.84
CA PRO A 143 -5.27 10.96 3.26
C PRO A 143 -6.52 11.29 4.10
N MET A 144 -6.67 10.59 5.23
CA MET A 144 -7.71 10.89 6.22
C MET A 144 -7.65 12.36 6.65
N THR A 145 -8.80 12.99 6.84
CA THR A 145 -8.87 14.38 7.35
C THR A 145 -9.46 14.40 8.75
N ILE A 146 -9.37 15.55 9.44
CA ILE A 146 -9.92 15.75 10.78
C ILE A 146 -11.43 15.45 10.90
N ASN A 147 -12.19 15.67 9.82
CA ASN A 147 -13.63 15.37 9.74
C ASN A 147 -13.91 14.11 8.90
N GLY A 148 -12.87 13.35 8.57
CA GLY A 148 -12.92 12.20 7.69
C GLY A 148 -12.98 10.88 8.45
N SER A 149 -13.08 9.80 7.69
CA SER A 149 -12.94 8.43 8.18
C SER A 149 -11.82 7.74 7.40
N PRO A 150 -11.23 6.66 7.94
CA PRO A 150 -10.48 5.73 7.12
C PRO A 150 -11.32 5.26 5.92
N GLU A 151 -10.65 5.00 4.81
CA GLU A 151 -11.18 4.34 3.62
C GLU A 151 -11.33 2.82 3.82
N ILE A 152 -10.52 2.21 4.70
CA ILE A 152 -10.67 0.81 5.08
C ILE A 152 -12.05 0.53 5.73
N GLN A 153 -12.44 -0.75 5.83
CA GLN A 153 -13.76 -1.10 6.36
C GLN A 153 -13.85 -0.84 7.87
N ALA A 154 -15.03 -0.39 8.32
CA ALA A 154 -15.30 -0.05 9.73
C ALA A 154 -14.91 -1.14 10.74
N ARG A 155 -14.99 -2.42 10.36
CA ARG A 155 -14.60 -3.56 11.20
C ARG A 155 -13.11 -3.61 11.53
N ASP A 156 -12.28 -3.00 10.68
CA ASP A 156 -10.81 -3.02 10.77
C ASP A 156 -10.28 -1.76 11.49
N HIS A 157 -11.13 -0.76 11.73
CA HIS A 157 -10.73 0.49 12.40
C HIS A 157 -10.15 0.28 13.81
N PRO A 158 -10.61 -0.69 14.64
CA PRO A 158 -10.00 -0.92 15.95
C PRO A 158 -8.50 -1.20 15.89
N GLY A 159 -8.00 -1.84 14.81
CA GLY A 159 -6.57 -2.12 14.64
C GLY A 159 -5.72 -0.87 14.41
N LEU A 160 -6.32 0.24 13.95
CA LEU A 160 -5.60 1.50 13.77
C LEU A 160 -5.12 2.08 15.10
N LEU A 161 -5.91 1.88 16.17
CA LEU A 161 -5.60 2.42 17.48
C LEU A 161 -4.27 1.86 18.01
N GLU A 162 -4.01 0.56 17.81
CA GLU A 162 -2.75 -0.07 18.26
C GLU A 162 -1.52 0.59 17.63
N TRP A 163 -1.58 0.90 16.33
CA TRP A 163 -0.49 1.59 15.63
C TRP A 163 -0.31 3.03 16.11
N ILE A 164 -1.42 3.76 16.29
CA ILE A 164 -1.38 5.14 16.80
C ILE A 164 -0.75 5.19 18.19
N LEU A 165 -1.12 4.25 19.07
CA LEU A 165 -0.54 4.13 20.41
C LEU A 165 0.95 3.78 20.36
N TYR A 166 1.33 2.82 19.49
CA TYR A 166 2.74 2.49 19.26
C TYR A 166 3.56 3.73 18.86
N ARG A 167 3.10 4.48 17.85
CA ARG A 167 3.75 5.74 17.41
C ARG A 167 3.84 6.77 18.55
N SER A 168 2.77 6.90 19.32
CA SER A 168 2.70 7.83 20.46
C SER A 168 3.71 7.46 21.55
N TYR A 169 3.79 6.19 21.95
CA TYR A 169 4.74 5.73 22.97
C TYR A 169 6.20 5.80 22.49
N MET A 170 6.48 5.55 21.21
CA MET A 170 7.84 5.70 20.66
C MET A 170 8.35 7.14 20.71
N LYS A 171 7.47 8.14 20.59
CA LYS A 171 7.84 9.55 20.79
C LYS A 171 8.20 9.85 22.25
N ASN A 172 7.43 9.30 23.19
CA ASN A 172 7.68 9.48 24.63
C ASN A 172 8.93 8.74 25.12
N ASP A 173 9.37 7.69 24.44
CA ASP A 173 10.63 6.98 24.74
C ASP A 173 11.90 7.78 24.32
N SER A 174 11.74 9.03 23.88
CA SER A 174 12.85 9.98 23.78
C SER A 174 13.45 10.36 25.14
N GLU A 175 12.85 9.91 26.26
CA GLU A 175 13.43 9.85 27.61
C GLU A 175 14.58 8.83 27.78
N THR A 176 15.22 8.39 26.68
CA THR A 176 16.66 8.06 26.71
C THR A 176 17.53 9.33 26.82
N LEU A 177 16.94 10.53 26.84
CA LEU A 177 17.56 11.76 27.32
C LEU A 177 17.38 11.88 28.84
N ASN A 178 18.20 11.15 29.57
CA ASN A 178 18.36 11.39 31.00
C ASN A 178 19.19 12.66 31.23
N VAL A 179 18.56 13.84 31.16
CA VAL A 179 19.19 15.12 31.51
C VAL A 179 19.37 15.29 33.02
N ASP A 180 18.64 14.52 33.83
CA ASP A 180 18.70 14.59 35.31
C ASP A 180 19.67 13.57 35.96
N LYS A 181 20.28 12.64 35.21
CA LYS A 181 21.48 11.88 35.66
C LYS A 181 22.80 12.59 35.37
N ALA A 182 22.76 13.73 34.68
CA ALA A 182 23.96 14.53 34.45
C ALA A 182 24.18 15.59 35.54
N LEU A 183 23.20 15.80 36.43
CA LEU A 183 23.28 16.73 37.57
C LEU A 183 22.57 16.16 38.81
N ASP A 184 23.03 15.01 39.30
CA ASP A 184 23.17 14.70 40.73
C ASP A 184 24.17 13.55 40.95
#